data_AF-X1QLK3-F1
#
_entry.id   AF-X1QLK3-F1
#
_cell.length_a   1.000
_cell.length_b   1.000
_cell.length_c   1.000
_cell.angle_alpha   90.00
_cell.angle_beta   90.00
_cell.angle_gamma   90.00
#
_symmetry.space_group_name_H-M   'P 1'
#
loop_
_entity.id
_entity.type
_entity.pdbx_description
1 polymer ?
#
loop_
_entity_poly.entity_id
_entity_poly.type
_entity_poly.pdbx_seq_one_letter_code
_entity_poly.pdbx_strand_id
1 'polypeptide(L)'
;CHITIPQIHGMIGGDKSRKKNLVDFGWRLPSAYDNRPLKFEEWESKIKYIIFMSATPGDWELEKSSGISAEQIIRPTGLVDPEVEIRPAKNQIDDLLDEIRKVIKNKGRVLVTTLTKRMSEDIAEYYAELGLKIAYLHSEVGTVERFEILRSLRGVSFKVRKH
;
A
#
# COMPACT_ATOMS: atom_id res chain seq x y z
N CYS A 1 5.97 6.77 -8.77
CA CYS A 1 5.98 6.07 -10.08
C CYS A 1 6.15 4.56 -9.96
N HIS A 2 6.86 4.08 -8.93
CA HIS A 2 7.15 2.65 -8.74
C HIS A 2 5.94 1.71 -8.69
N ILE A 3 4.73 2.21 -8.39
CA ILE A 3 3.49 1.44 -8.50
C ILE A 3 2.82 1.62 -9.87
N THR A 4 2.78 2.85 -10.38
CA THR A 4 2.08 3.21 -11.61
C THR A 4 2.71 2.59 -12.85
N ILE A 5 4.03 2.54 -12.94
CA ILE A 5 4.72 1.97 -14.12
C ILE A 5 4.43 0.46 -14.26
N PRO A 6 4.61 -0.37 -13.21
CA PRO A 6 4.19 -1.78 -13.28
C PRO A 6 2.70 -1.94 -13.60
N GLN A 7 1.85 -1.06 -13.06
CA GLN A 7 0.41 -1.10 -13.36
C GLN A 7 0.13 -0.90 -14.85
N ILE A 8 0.73 0.12 -15.49
CA ILE A 8 0.59 0.37 -16.94
C ILE A 8 1.06 -0.85 -17.74
N HIS A 9 2.20 -1.43 -17.35
CA HIS A 9 2.75 -2.64 -17.96
C HIS A 9 1.76 -3.82 -17.91
N GLY A 10 1.11 -4.02 -16.76
CA GLY A 10 0.21 -5.14 -16.50
C GLY A 10 -1.17 -5.05 -17.17
N MET A 11 -1.59 -3.86 -17.62
CA MET A 11 -2.96 -3.63 -18.14
C MET A 11 -3.31 -4.53 -19.32
N ILE A 12 -2.38 -4.73 -20.27
CA ILE A 12 -2.63 -5.56 -21.44
C ILE A 12 -2.77 -7.04 -21.07
N GLY A 13 -1.96 -7.53 -20.14
CA GLY A 13 -2.01 -8.93 -19.68
C GLY A 13 -3.35 -9.24 -19.04
N GLY A 14 -3.83 -8.35 -18.17
CA GLY A 14 -5.13 -8.47 -17.53
C GLY A 14 -6.29 -8.46 -18.52
N ASP A 15 -6.32 -7.51 -19.46
CA ASP A 15 -7.40 -7.42 -20.46
C ASP A 15 -7.41 -8.62 -21.40
N LYS A 16 -6.24 -9.05 -21.90
CA LYS A 16 -6.12 -10.21 -22.79
C LYS A 16 -6.58 -11.49 -22.11
N SER A 17 -6.17 -11.73 -20.86
CA SER A 17 -6.58 -12.91 -20.09
C SER A 17 -8.10 -12.99 -19.91
N ARG A 18 -8.73 -11.87 -19.55
CA ARG A 18 -10.19 -11.79 -19.39
C ARG A 18 -10.94 -12.02 -20.71
N LYS A 19 -10.47 -11.44 -21.81
CA LYS A 19 -11.09 -11.61 -23.13
C LYS A 19 -10.89 -12.98 -23.73
N LYS A 20 -9.78 -13.65 -23.40
CA LYS A 20 -9.49 -15.00 -23.88
C LYS A 20 -10.62 -15.96 -23.54
N ASN A 21 -11.06 -15.98 -22.30
CA ASN A 21 -12.20 -16.80 -21.89
C ASN A 21 -13.47 -16.47 -22.68
N LEU A 22 -13.77 -15.19 -22.92
CA LEU A 22 -14.97 -14.79 -23.66
C LEU A 22 -14.93 -15.24 -25.13
N VAL A 23 -13.76 -15.20 -25.76
CA VAL A 23 -13.59 -15.64 -27.16
C VAL A 23 -13.59 -17.17 -27.25
N ASP A 24 -12.88 -17.86 -26.35
CA ASP A 24 -12.77 -19.32 -26.33
C ASP A 24 -14.13 -20.00 -26.12
N PHE A 25 -15.01 -19.39 -25.30
CA PHE A 25 -16.38 -19.87 -25.09
C PHE A 25 -17.41 -19.31 -26.09
N GLY A 26 -16.98 -18.59 -27.14
CA GLY A 26 -17.85 -18.13 -28.23
C GLY A 26 -18.75 -16.92 -27.89
N TRP A 27 -18.57 -16.27 -26.75
CA TRP A 27 -19.33 -15.07 -26.37
C TRP A 27 -18.92 -13.81 -27.14
N ARG A 28 -17.70 -13.79 -27.68
CA ARG A 28 -17.13 -12.67 -28.44
C ARG A 28 -16.35 -13.18 -29.65
N LEU A 29 -16.37 -12.39 -30.72
CA LEU A 29 -15.52 -12.62 -31.89
C LEU A 29 -14.05 -12.35 -31.56
N PRO A 30 -13.09 -12.96 -32.31
CA PRO A 30 -11.66 -12.69 -32.14
C PRO A 30 -11.27 -11.21 -32.29
N SER A 31 -12.03 -10.41 -33.05
CA SER A 31 -11.82 -8.95 -33.17
C SER A 31 -11.95 -8.19 -31.84
N ALA A 32 -12.54 -8.79 -30.80
CA ALA A 32 -12.61 -8.19 -29.47
C ALA A 32 -11.22 -7.94 -28.84
N TYR A 33 -10.18 -8.66 -29.29
CA TYR A 33 -8.81 -8.42 -28.83
C TYR A 33 -8.25 -7.07 -29.26
N ASP A 34 -8.73 -6.49 -30.35
CA ASP A 34 -8.23 -5.21 -30.87
C ASP A 34 -8.67 -4.02 -29.99
N ASN A 35 -9.80 -4.14 -29.29
CA ASN A 35 -10.30 -3.13 -28.37
C ASN A 35 -9.60 -3.18 -26.99
N ARG A 36 -8.27 -3.04 -26.95
CA ARG A 36 -7.44 -3.27 -25.75
C ARG A 36 -6.77 -2.00 -25.24
N PRO A 37 -6.26 -2.01 -23.99
CA PRO A 37 -5.28 -1.02 -23.55
C PRO A 37 -4.03 -1.01 -24.43
N LEU A 38 -3.29 0.10 -24.38
CA LEU A 38 -1.98 0.20 -25.02
C LEU A 38 -1.01 -0.83 -24.43
N LYS A 39 -0.15 -1.36 -25.28
CA LYS A 39 1.09 -2.03 -24.85
C LYS A 39 2.00 -0.99 -24.20
N PHE A 40 2.94 -1.45 -23.38
CA PHE A 40 3.86 -0.55 -22.72
C PHE A 40 4.71 0.25 -23.72
N GLU A 41 5.16 -0.39 -24.80
CA GLU A 41 5.94 0.25 -25.87
C GLU A 41 5.10 1.25 -26.68
N GLU A 42 3.80 0.97 -26.86
CA GLU A 42 2.84 1.88 -27.51
C GLU A 42 2.54 3.10 -26.64
N TRP A 43 2.52 2.92 -25.31
CA TRP A 43 2.39 4.00 -24.35
C TRP A 43 3.66 4.87 -24.33
N GLU A 44 4.82 4.23 -24.24
CA GLU A 44 6.12 4.88 -24.19
C GLU A 44 6.39 5.72 -25.44
N SER A 45 6.11 5.19 -26.62
CA SER A 45 6.30 5.91 -27.90
C SER A 45 5.40 7.14 -28.06
N LYS A 46 4.31 7.25 -27.30
CA LYS A 46 3.42 8.43 -27.31
C LYS A 46 3.89 9.54 -26.38
N ILE A 47 4.83 9.25 -25.49
CA ILE A 47 5.31 10.19 -24.49
C ILE A 47 6.47 10.99 -25.05
N LYS A 48 6.26 12.31 -25.17
CA LYS A 48 7.32 13.25 -25.56
C LYS A 48 8.15 13.71 -24.36
N TYR A 49 7.48 14.01 -23.24
CA TYR A 49 8.08 14.44 -21.99
C TYR A 49 7.30 13.83 -20.83
N ILE A 50 8.01 13.37 -19.80
CA ILE A 50 7.42 12.82 -18.58
C ILE A 50 8.29 13.16 -17.39
N ILE A 51 7.66 13.43 -16.25
CA ILE A 51 8.33 13.62 -14.96
C ILE A 51 7.87 12.48 -14.07
N PHE A 52 8.82 11.69 -13.57
CA PHE A 52 8.54 10.64 -12.60
C PHE A 52 8.62 11.21 -11.19
N MET A 53 7.54 11.10 -10.42
CA MET A 53 7.47 11.53 -9.03
C MET A 53 7.29 10.33 -8.12
N SER A 54 8.25 10.11 -7.23
CA SER A 54 8.30 8.97 -6.31
C SER A 54 9.27 9.25 -5.17
N ALA A 55 8.92 8.90 -3.94
CA ALA A 55 9.90 8.83 -2.84
C ALA A 55 10.87 7.65 -3.02
N THR A 56 10.40 6.60 -3.71
CA THR A 56 11.13 5.38 -4.03
C THR A 56 10.97 5.13 -5.53
N PRO A 57 11.80 5.70 -6.42
CA PRO A 57 11.75 5.38 -7.86
C PRO A 57 12.17 3.92 -8.08
N GLY A 58 11.54 3.23 -9.04
CA GLY A 58 11.95 1.89 -9.45
C GLY A 58 13.07 1.92 -10.50
N ASP A 59 13.61 0.75 -10.82
CA ASP A 59 14.76 0.61 -11.73
C ASP A 59 14.46 1.18 -13.13
N TRP A 60 13.27 0.89 -13.67
CA TRP A 60 12.87 1.37 -15.00
C TRP A 60 12.85 2.90 -15.08
N GLU A 61 12.32 3.59 -14.06
CA GLU A 61 12.31 5.06 -14.05
C GLU A 61 13.72 5.65 -13.97
N LEU A 62 14.61 5.02 -13.19
CA LEU A 62 16.00 5.45 -13.03
C LEU A 62 16.78 5.30 -14.34
N GLU A 63 16.64 4.15 -15.00
CA GLU A 63 17.23 3.90 -16.32
C GLU A 63 16.70 4.88 -17.36
N LYS A 64 15.37 5.08 -17.41
CA LYS A 64 14.74 5.98 -18.38
C LYS A 64 15.16 7.44 -18.21
N SER A 65 15.42 7.84 -16.96
CA SER A 65 15.89 9.19 -16.63
C SER A 65 17.40 9.34 -16.82
N SER A 66 18.12 8.29 -17.27
CA SER A 66 19.59 8.27 -17.38
C SER A 66 20.29 8.67 -16.07
N GLY A 67 19.68 8.32 -14.93
CA GLY A 67 20.15 8.71 -13.60
C GLY A 67 19.96 10.19 -13.24
N ILE A 68 19.35 11.00 -14.10
CA ILE A 68 19.03 12.41 -13.79
C ILE A 68 17.83 12.44 -12.84
N SER A 69 18.04 12.93 -11.62
CA SER A 69 16.99 13.10 -10.62
C SER A 69 17.04 14.50 -10.01
N ALA A 70 15.89 14.97 -9.53
CA ALA A 70 15.79 16.14 -8.67
C ALA A 70 15.27 15.69 -7.30
N GLU A 71 16.04 15.92 -6.26
CA GLU A 71 15.70 15.47 -4.90
C GLU A 71 15.07 16.59 -4.10
N GLN A 72 13.94 16.28 -3.45
CA GLN A 72 13.25 17.18 -2.52
C GLN A 72 13.11 16.49 -1.16
N ILE A 73 14.18 16.53 -0.37
CA ILE A 73 14.26 15.87 0.94
C ILE A 73 13.79 16.81 2.07
N ILE A 74 14.07 18.10 1.94
CA ILE A 74 13.79 19.09 2.98
C ILE A 74 12.27 19.31 3.08
N ARG A 75 11.71 19.03 4.26
CA ARG A 75 10.31 19.32 4.58
C ARG A 75 10.17 20.77 5.03
N PRO A 76 9.16 21.52 4.55
CA PRO A 76 8.94 22.91 4.95
C PRO A 76 8.75 23.11 6.46
N THR A 77 8.28 22.09 7.17
CA THR A 77 8.04 22.11 8.63
C THR A 77 9.28 21.79 9.46
N GLY A 78 10.39 21.37 8.85
CA GLY A 78 11.59 20.91 9.57
C GLY A 78 11.45 19.54 10.24
N LEU A 79 10.38 18.78 9.95
CA LEU A 79 10.21 17.42 10.46
C LEU A 79 11.32 16.49 9.95
N VAL A 80 12.06 15.90 10.88
CA VAL A 80 13.09 14.90 10.59
C VAL A 80 12.49 13.51 10.36
N ASP A 81 13.24 12.66 9.67
CA ASP A 81 12.88 11.25 9.56
C ASP A 81 12.93 10.57 10.94
N PRO A 82 12.05 9.60 11.20
CA PRO A 82 12.05 8.90 12.48
C PRO A 82 13.29 8.02 12.63
N GLU A 83 13.73 7.82 13.87
CA GLU A 83 14.77 6.84 14.19
C GLU A 83 14.28 5.40 13.95
N VAL A 84 15.20 4.53 13.51
CA VAL A 84 14.93 3.12 13.26
C VAL A 84 15.71 2.28 14.25
N GLU A 85 15.01 1.42 14.97
CA GLU A 85 15.58 0.47 15.93
C GLU A 85 15.31 -0.97 15.48
N ILE A 86 16.31 -1.84 15.57
CA ILE A 86 16.18 -3.27 15.25
C ILE A 86 16.22 -4.07 16.56
N ARG A 87 15.15 -4.82 16.83
CA ARG A 87 15.02 -5.67 18.02
C ARG A 87 14.94 -7.16 17.66
N PRO A 88 15.38 -8.07 18.55
CA PRO A 88 15.22 -9.50 18.32
C PRO A 88 13.76 -9.93 18.24
N ALA A 89 13.45 -10.97 17.46
CA ALA A 89 12.09 -11.51 17.36
C ALA A 89 11.61 -12.25 18.63
N LYS A 90 12.54 -12.60 19.54
CA LYS A 90 12.20 -13.29 20.80
C LYS A 90 11.38 -12.35 21.67
N ASN A 91 10.21 -12.81 22.12
CA ASN A 91 9.25 -12.03 22.92
C ASN A 91 8.76 -10.73 22.23
N GLN A 92 8.75 -10.69 20.88
CA GLN A 92 8.36 -9.50 20.11
C GLN A 92 6.95 -8.98 20.44
N ILE A 93 6.02 -9.87 20.83
CA ILE A 93 4.63 -9.49 21.14
C ILE A 93 4.54 -8.73 22.46
N ASP A 94 5.33 -9.13 23.45
CA ASP A 94 5.39 -8.46 24.75
C ASP A 94 6.15 -7.13 24.66
N ASP A 95 7.29 -7.13 23.96
CA ASP A 95 8.07 -5.92 23.71
C ASP A 95 7.25 -4.85 22.97
N LEU A 96 6.54 -5.25 21.91
CA LEU A 96 5.64 -4.37 21.16
C LEU A 96 4.51 -3.82 22.04
N LEU A 97 3.94 -4.64 22.93
CA LEU A 97 2.88 -4.20 23.84
C LEU A 97 3.36 -3.10 24.79
N ASP A 98 4.56 -3.26 25.34
CA ASP A 98 5.17 -2.25 26.22
C ASP A 98 5.46 -0.95 25.48
N GLU A 99 5.96 -1.01 24.24
CA GLU A 99 6.15 0.19 23.41
C GLU A 99 4.81 0.88 23.06
N ILE A 100 3.77 0.11 22.71
CA ILE A 100 2.43 0.65 22.45
C ILE A 100 1.91 1.42 23.68
N ARG A 101 2.07 0.86 24.88
CA ARG A 101 1.64 1.52 26.13
C ARG A 101 2.40 2.84 26.37
N LYS A 102 3.71 2.88 26.11
CA LYS A 102 4.51 4.12 26.20
C LYS A 102 4.02 5.19 25.22
N VAL A 103 3.76 4.80 23.96
CA VAL A 103 3.24 5.72 22.94
C VAL A 103 1.85 6.26 23.31
N ILE A 104 0.95 5.40 23.80
CA ILE A 104 -0.39 5.80 24.25
C ILE A 104 -0.33 6.78 25.43
N LYS A 105 0.59 6.56 26.39
CA LYS A 105 0.80 7.48 27.52
C LYS A 105 1.16 8.89 27.05
N ASN A 106 1.88 9.00 25.94
CA ASN A 106 2.24 10.26 25.29
C ASN A 106 1.18 10.77 24.28
N LYS A 107 -0.03 10.22 24.33
CA LYS A 107 -1.15 10.53 23.42
C LYS A 107 -0.86 10.25 21.93
N GLY A 108 0.15 9.44 21.64
CA GLY A 108 0.51 9.02 20.28
C GLY A 108 -0.42 7.94 19.71
N ARG A 109 -0.09 7.46 18.52
CA ARG A 109 -0.74 6.37 17.80
C ARG A 109 0.33 5.44 17.22
N VAL A 110 0.01 4.16 17.09
CA VAL A 110 0.93 3.13 16.57
C VAL A 110 0.31 2.49 15.33
N LEU A 111 1.14 2.26 14.31
CA LEU A 111 0.82 1.45 13.15
C LEU A 111 1.72 0.21 13.21
N VAL A 112 1.10 -0.97 13.09
CA VAL A 112 1.80 -2.26 13.08
C VAL A 112 1.52 -2.94 11.75
N THR A 113 2.56 -3.43 11.09
CA THR A 113 2.44 -4.20 9.86
C THR A 113 2.89 -5.62 10.13
N THR A 114 2.06 -6.60 9.76
CA THR A 114 2.40 -8.03 9.84
C THR A 114 2.38 -8.65 8.44
N LEU A 115 2.95 -9.84 8.29
CA LEU A 115 3.05 -10.51 6.99
C LEU A 115 1.78 -11.25 6.59
N THR A 116 1.03 -11.78 7.56
CA THR A 116 -0.18 -12.58 7.28
C THR A 116 -1.41 -11.97 7.94
N LYS A 117 -2.57 -12.18 7.31
CA LYS A 117 -3.89 -11.81 7.83
C LYS A 117 -4.14 -12.42 9.21
N ARG A 118 -3.88 -13.72 9.33
CA ARG A 118 -4.02 -14.45 10.61
C ARG A 118 -3.15 -13.84 11.72
N MET A 119 -1.90 -13.50 11.44
CA MET A 119 -1.04 -12.87 12.46
C MET A 119 -1.57 -11.49 12.88
N SER A 120 -2.12 -10.71 11.94
CA SER A 120 -2.75 -9.44 12.31
C SER A 120 -3.98 -9.65 13.19
N GLU A 121 -4.82 -10.62 12.85
CA GLU A 121 -6.05 -10.96 13.59
C GLU A 121 -5.72 -11.43 14.99
N ASP A 122 -4.82 -12.41 15.13
CA ASP A 122 -4.40 -12.97 16.41
C ASP A 122 -3.81 -11.88 17.34
N ILE A 123 -2.96 -11.00 16.82
CA ILE A 123 -2.37 -9.88 17.60
C ILE A 123 -3.44 -8.84 17.98
N ALA A 124 -4.34 -8.52 17.05
CA ALA A 124 -5.40 -7.55 17.31
C ALA A 124 -6.36 -8.05 18.38
N GLU A 125 -6.75 -9.33 18.33
CA GLU A 125 -7.59 -9.95 19.34
C GLU A 125 -6.89 -9.99 20.70
N TYR A 126 -5.65 -10.48 20.75
CA TYR A 126 -4.85 -10.55 21.98
C TYR A 126 -4.71 -9.18 22.66
N TYR A 127 -4.35 -8.14 21.90
CA TYR A 127 -4.23 -6.79 22.46
C TYR A 127 -5.58 -6.17 22.84
N ALA A 128 -6.65 -6.49 22.14
CA ALA A 128 -8.00 -6.04 22.49
C ALA A 128 -8.46 -6.65 23.83
N GLU A 129 -8.17 -7.92 24.08
CA GLU A 129 -8.44 -8.58 25.37
C GLU A 129 -7.69 -7.92 26.53
N LEU A 130 -6.48 -7.44 26.27
CA LEU A 130 -5.68 -6.65 27.22
C LEU A 130 -6.13 -5.18 27.36
N GLY A 131 -7.26 -4.81 26.73
CA GLY A 131 -7.91 -3.50 26.87
C GLY A 131 -7.40 -2.42 25.92
N LEU A 132 -6.56 -2.77 24.93
CA LEU A 132 -6.13 -1.80 23.92
C LEU A 132 -7.22 -1.53 22.89
N LYS A 133 -7.30 -0.26 22.49
CA LYS A 133 -8.15 0.19 21.38
C LYS A 133 -7.43 -0.04 20.06
N ILE A 134 -7.74 -1.13 19.40
CA ILE A 134 -7.08 -1.58 18.17
C ILE A 134 -8.10 -1.77 17.03
N ALA A 135 -7.66 -1.57 15.80
CA ALA A 135 -8.40 -1.93 14.60
C ALA A 135 -7.45 -2.64 13.65
N TYR A 136 -7.96 -3.66 12.98
CA TYR A 136 -7.25 -4.41 11.96
C TYR A 136 -7.62 -3.87 10.57
N LEU A 137 -6.61 -3.69 9.70
CA LEU A 137 -6.82 -3.25 8.32
C LEU A 137 -6.33 -4.32 7.36
N HIS A 138 -7.26 -4.91 6.60
CA HIS A 138 -6.94 -5.93 5.59
C HIS A 138 -7.23 -5.49 4.16
N SER A 139 -6.78 -6.32 3.23
CA SER A 139 -6.90 -6.10 1.79
C SER A 139 -8.36 -6.03 1.32
N GLU A 140 -9.27 -6.75 1.98
CA GLU A 140 -10.69 -6.80 1.61
C GLU A 140 -11.52 -5.68 2.25
N VAL A 141 -10.93 -4.88 3.16
CA VAL A 141 -11.59 -3.69 3.71
C VAL A 141 -11.89 -2.71 2.59
N GLY A 142 -13.17 -2.38 2.43
CA GLY A 142 -13.64 -1.44 1.42
C GLY A 142 -13.03 -0.04 1.62
N THR A 143 -12.96 0.75 0.55
CA THR A 143 -12.33 2.08 0.59
C THR A 143 -12.98 3.02 1.61
N VAL A 144 -14.31 2.99 1.74
CA VAL A 144 -15.06 3.84 2.70
C VAL A 144 -14.75 3.44 4.14
N GLU A 145 -14.79 2.14 4.43
CA GLU A 145 -14.49 1.60 5.76
C GLU A 145 -13.03 1.87 6.16
N ARG A 146 -12.08 1.71 5.23
CA ARG A 146 -10.67 2.07 5.44
C ARG A 146 -10.53 3.55 5.84
N PHE A 147 -11.26 4.44 5.18
CA PHE A 147 -11.26 5.86 5.54
C PHE A 147 -11.82 6.11 6.95
N GLU A 148 -12.90 5.42 7.33
CA GLU A 148 -13.48 5.52 8.68
C GLU A 148 -12.50 5.05 9.76
N ILE A 149 -11.80 3.93 9.54
CA ILE A 149 -10.77 3.40 10.45
C ILE A 149 -9.61 4.41 10.60
N LEU A 150 -9.10 4.96 9.50
CA LEU A 150 -8.01 5.94 9.55
C LEU A 150 -8.46 7.27 10.18
N ARG A 151 -9.72 7.65 10.01
CA ARG A 151 -10.30 8.83 10.68
C ARG A 151 -10.45 8.59 12.18
N SER A 152 -10.89 7.40 12.59
CA SER A 152 -11.02 7.05 14.01
C SER A 152 -9.65 7.03 14.70
N LEU A 153 -8.60 6.56 14.02
CA LEU A 153 -7.21 6.60 14.51
C LEU A 153 -6.73 8.04 14.79
N ARG A 154 -7.07 8.99 13.91
CA ARG A 154 -6.72 10.41 14.08
C ARG A 154 -7.53 11.13 15.17
N GLY A 155 -8.74 10.68 15.45
CA GLY A 155 -9.65 11.31 16.40
C GLY A 155 -9.36 11.01 17.88
N VAL A 156 -10.01 11.76 18.76
CA VAL A 156 -10.01 11.51 20.22
C VAL A 156 -10.91 10.31 20.58
N SER A 157 -11.93 10.03 19.75
CA SER A 157 -12.87 8.92 19.93
C SER A 157 -12.56 7.74 19.00
N PHE A 158 -11.47 7.01 19.26
CA PHE A 158 -11.31 5.70 18.65
C PHE A 158 -12.42 4.78 19.17
N LYS A 159 -13.39 4.47 18.30
CA LYS A 159 -14.43 3.46 18.55
C LYS A 159 -14.03 2.21 17.78
N VAL A 160 -13.68 1.16 18.50
CA VAL A 160 -13.51 -0.18 17.94
C VAL A 160 -14.89 -0.63 17.44
N ARG A 161 -15.05 -0.81 16.13
CA ARG A 161 -16.17 -1.60 15.61
C ARG A 161 -15.69 -3.05 15.56
N LYS A 162 -16.28 -3.91 16.39
CA LYS A 162 -16.23 -5.35 16.15
C LYS A 162 -17.08 -5.63 14.90
N HIS A 163 -16.48 -6.25 13.90
CA HIS A 163 -17.19 -7.10 12.96
C HIS A 163 -16.84 -8.53 13.33
#